data_AF-A0A968YEQ1-F1
#
_entry.id   AF-A0A968YEQ1-F1
#
_cell.length_a   1.000
_cell.length_b   1.000
_cell.length_c   1.000
_cell.angle_alpha   90.00
_cell.angle_beta   90.00
_cell.angle_gamma   90.00
#
_symmetry.space_group_name_H-M   'P 1'
#
loop_
_entity.id
_entity.type
_entity.pdbx_description
1 polymer ?
#
loop_
_entity_poly.entity_id
_entity_poly.type
_entity_poly.pdbx_seq_one_letter_code
_entity_poly.pdbx_strand_id
1 'polypeptide(L)'
;MSQLKHLSGQEVEEWFRDFAQKAGIADKRTHSLEEVVRLLDDKLQWRLSQARLNAFQPFPDGSEWIDRITQGRSLPFIPADTRQEFVQFLLDRVVAIDVALKVKNSNGIEVAIAVDVTTNATKEADKLRKIRGHPGNEEGRNANNNRNIPDVRTDLGYDKHVVLILNDDPENLPSYEKLIDSIYAFAESKSRTRVIDLKELQPNERFNWRQEYEADPERMWQQYSAGLNLRGSVATTEEVIRRAIQAGHNEQAILTMLTRDPQYRQIVRTDKGDSLRANNYAATIYHRAKPKVMTQTQSVPAPEEIPKPEDWPKYASAIGRGSVIQARIKEAVAAYRQGEPLRTQASISLGKDFKDFQKELTSIRAWYKVAQQIDIDEKVEYLEQITKIEKDFTQGQPLSKEARAAMRLDINQLAYSQLSTKLDQTDSKAFLVRLATNAAKAGMRPSQIKEILSLSPAMKQIQQQQGEKASSERITKIIAEGLHLKNQEQPKQPLPRQQRDQDLDRGPSLGM
;
A
#
# COMPACT_ATOMS: atom_id res chain seq x y z
N MET A 1 -21.16 -0.84 -41.39
CA MET A 1 -19.92 -0.23 -40.85
C MET A 1 -20.18 0.10 -39.40
N SER A 2 -19.54 -0.63 -38.47
CA SER A 2 -19.63 -0.31 -37.04
C SER A 2 -18.91 1.01 -36.81
N GLN A 3 -19.59 2.03 -36.29
CA GLN A 3 -18.90 3.23 -35.82
C GLN A 3 -17.96 2.79 -34.68
N LEU A 4 -16.65 2.93 -34.87
CA LEU A 4 -15.67 2.73 -33.81
C LEU A 4 -15.97 3.74 -32.71
N LYS A 5 -16.27 3.24 -31.51
CA LYS A 5 -16.52 4.07 -30.34
C LYS A 5 -15.16 4.59 -29.83
N HIS A 6 -14.90 5.88 -30.00
CA HIS A 6 -13.76 6.54 -29.37
C HIS A 6 -13.92 6.52 -27.84
N LEU A 7 -12.82 6.33 -27.14
CA LEU A 7 -12.75 6.38 -25.69
C LEU A 7 -12.80 7.84 -25.22
N SER A 8 -13.62 8.08 -24.20
CA SER A 8 -13.57 9.32 -23.44
C SER A 8 -12.26 9.41 -22.65
N GLY A 9 -11.88 10.63 -22.24
CA GLY A 9 -10.69 10.84 -21.41
C GLY A 9 -10.73 10.01 -20.11
N GLN A 10 -11.91 9.86 -19.50
CA GLN A 10 -12.09 9.05 -18.30
C GLN A 10 -11.89 7.55 -18.58
N GLU A 11 -12.42 7.02 -19.69
CA GLU A 11 -12.22 5.62 -20.06
C GLU A 11 -10.72 5.31 -20.30
N VAL A 12 -9.96 6.28 -20.83
CA VAL A 12 -8.51 6.15 -21.02
C VAL A 12 -7.73 6.25 -19.70
N GLU A 13 -8.16 7.11 -18.77
CA GLU A 13 -7.61 7.18 -17.41
C GLU A 13 -7.82 5.86 -16.65
N GLU A 14 -9.04 5.31 -16.70
CA GLU A 14 -9.39 4.02 -16.10
C GLU A 14 -8.56 2.87 -16.70
N TRP A 15 -8.44 2.84 -18.04
CA TRP A 15 -7.58 1.88 -18.73
C TRP A 15 -6.12 1.97 -18.28
N PHE A 16 -5.56 3.17 -18.16
CA PHE A 16 -4.18 3.35 -17.73
C PHE A 16 -3.99 2.96 -16.26
N ARG A 17 -4.98 3.21 -15.40
CA ARG A 17 -4.99 2.79 -13.99
C ARG A 17 -4.97 1.27 -13.88
N ASP A 18 -5.77 0.57 -14.68
CA ASP A 18 -5.76 -0.89 -14.78
C ASP A 18 -4.42 -1.43 -15.25
N PHE A 19 -3.81 -0.79 -16.26
CA PHE A 19 -2.45 -1.11 -16.71
C PHE A 19 -1.44 -1.00 -15.57
N ALA A 20 -1.42 0.12 -14.84
CA ALA A 20 -0.47 0.36 -13.75
C ALA A 20 -0.62 -0.68 -12.61
N GLN A 21 -1.87 -1.08 -12.32
CA GLN A 21 -2.16 -2.13 -11.34
C GLN A 21 -1.66 -3.50 -11.82
N LYS A 22 -1.99 -3.91 -13.06
CA LYS A 22 -1.55 -5.17 -13.66
C LYS A 22 -0.03 -5.25 -13.77
N ALA A 23 0.61 -4.12 -14.00
CA ALA A 23 2.06 -3.98 -14.05
C ALA A 23 2.74 -3.99 -12.68
N GLY A 24 1.98 -3.89 -11.59
CA GLY A 24 2.54 -3.83 -10.24
C GLY A 24 3.33 -2.56 -9.95
N ILE A 25 3.18 -1.52 -10.78
CA ILE A 25 3.86 -0.21 -10.64
C ILE A 25 2.96 0.88 -10.08
N ALA A 26 1.67 0.61 -9.86
CA ALA A 26 0.78 1.54 -9.16
C ALA A 26 1.31 1.81 -7.74
N ASP A 27 1.48 3.08 -7.37
CA ASP A 27 1.91 3.43 -6.03
C ASP A 27 0.77 3.12 -5.04
N LYS A 28 1.03 2.23 -4.09
CA LYS A 28 0.09 1.83 -3.05
C LYS A 28 0.26 2.65 -1.77
N ARG A 29 1.10 3.70 -1.79
CA ARG A 29 1.24 4.61 -0.65
C ARG A 29 -0.11 5.17 -0.26
N THR A 30 -0.53 4.85 0.95
CA THR A 30 -1.71 5.43 1.58
C THR A 30 -1.31 6.75 2.21
N HIS A 31 -1.68 7.85 1.58
CA HIS A 31 -1.60 9.16 2.23
C HIS A 31 -2.70 9.27 3.28
N SER A 32 -2.38 9.80 4.46
CA SER A 32 -3.44 10.05 5.44
C SER A 32 -4.29 11.22 4.96
N LEU A 33 -5.59 11.16 5.26
CA LEU A 33 -6.51 12.20 4.87
C LEU A 33 -6.17 13.54 5.52
N GLU A 34 -5.70 13.49 6.76
CA GLU A 34 -5.21 14.62 7.52
C GLU A 34 -3.98 15.28 6.87
N GLU A 35 -3.06 14.48 6.31
CA GLU A 35 -1.88 14.96 5.59
C GLU A 35 -2.26 15.64 4.27
N VAL A 36 -3.13 15.02 3.48
CA VAL A 36 -3.61 15.61 2.22
C VAL A 36 -4.34 16.92 2.50
N VAL A 37 -5.26 16.95 3.46
CA VAL A 37 -6.02 18.17 3.75
C VAL A 37 -5.13 19.28 4.33
N ARG A 38 -4.18 18.97 5.20
CA ARG A 38 -3.21 19.97 5.68
C ARG A 38 -2.40 20.56 4.53
N LEU A 39 -1.93 19.74 3.59
CA LEU A 39 -1.19 20.22 2.41
C LEU A 39 -2.05 21.11 1.51
N LEU A 40 -3.34 20.77 1.35
CA LEU A 40 -4.29 21.55 0.59
C LEU A 40 -4.61 22.89 1.26
N ASP A 41 -4.75 22.91 2.59
CA ASP A 41 -4.94 24.13 3.38
C ASP A 41 -3.68 25.00 3.28
N ASP A 42 -2.49 24.47 3.55
CA ASP A 42 -1.26 25.26 3.54
C ASP A 42 -0.96 25.88 2.16
N LYS A 43 -1.26 25.16 1.07
CA LYS A 43 -0.74 25.50 -0.27
C LYS A 43 -1.79 25.80 -1.34
N LEU A 44 -3.05 25.37 -1.20
CA LEU A 44 -4.08 25.40 -2.27
C LEU A 44 -5.44 25.94 -1.79
N GLN A 45 -5.45 26.98 -0.96
CA GLN A 45 -6.62 27.63 -0.35
C GLN A 45 -7.78 27.96 -1.31
N TRP A 46 -7.52 28.42 -2.54
CA TRP A 46 -8.58 28.74 -3.51
C TRP A 46 -9.25 27.50 -4.11
N ARG A 47 -8.51 26.41 -4.34
CA ARG A 47 -9.11 25.15 -4.82
C ARG A 47 -9.97 24.52 -3.74
N LEU A 48 -9.52 24.62 -2.50
CA LEU A 48 -10.29 24.25 -1.32
C LEU A 48 -11.59 25.06 -1.22
N SER A 49 -11.57 26.36 -1.53
CA SER A 49 -12.77 27.19 -1.55
C SER A 49 -13.70 26.94 -2.75
N GLN A 50 -13.18 26.58 -3.92
CA GLN A 50 -14.00 26.16 -5.08
C GLN A 50 -14.66 24.80 -4.86
N ALA A 51 -13.97 23.87 -4.19
CA ALA A 51 -14.57 22.60 -3.78
C ALA A 51 -15.78 22.82 -2.84
N ARG A 52 -15.77 23.89 -2.02
CA ARG A 52 -16.91 24.29 -1.18
C ARG A 52 -18.12 24.81 -1.97
N LEU A 53 -17.91 25.45 -3.14
CA LEU A 53 -18.97 26.19 -3.87
C LEU A 53 -19.81 25.36 -4.84
N ASN A 54 -19.31 24.21 -5.33
CA ASN A 54 -19.99 23.38 -6.36
C ASN A 54 -20.80 22.20 -5.79
N ALA A 55 -21.17 22.22 -4.51
CA ALA A 55 -21.92 21.14 -3.88
C ALA A 55 -23.45 21.33 -4.06
N PHE A 56 -24.07 20.55 -4.95
CA PHE A 56 -25.53 20.42 -5.06
C PHE A 56 -25.96 18.93 -5.00
N GLN A 57 -26.32 18.48 -3.79
CA GLN A 57 -27.11 17.27 -3.36
C GLN A 57 -26.69 15.83 -3.79
N PRO A 58 -27.15 14.77 -3.07
CA PRO A 58 -27.05 14.50 -1.64
C PRO A 58 -26.24 13.20 -1.39
N PHE A 59 -25.03 13.33 -0.85
CA PHE A 59 -24.35 12.27 -0.08
C PHE A 59 -24.18 12.80 1.36
N PRO A 60 -24.09 11.95 2.40
CA PRO A 60 -23.79 12.42 3.76
C PRO A 60 -22.38 13.04 3.74
N ASP A 61 -22.31 14.33 4.06
CA ASP A 61 -21.63 15.31 3.21
C ASP A 61 -20.12 15.50 3.51
N GLY A 62 -19.28 15.21 2.51
CA GLY A 62 -17.83 15.49 2.54
C GLY A 62 -17.51 17.00 2.59
N SER A 63 -18.46 17.87 2.24
CA SER A 63 -18.33 19.32 2.35
C SER A 63 -18.39 19.80 3.80
N GLU A 64 -19.29 19.25 4.62
CA GLU A 64 -19.34 19.49 6.08
C GLU A 64 -18.04 19.01 6.75
N TRP A 65 -17.44 17.96 6.18
CA TRP A 65 -16.21 17.37 6.67
C TRP A 65 -14.97 18.20 6.31
N ILE A 66 -14.86 18.67 5.07
CA ILE A 66 -13.85 19.66 4.64
C ILE A 66 -13.99 20.94 5.47
N ASP A 67 -15.21 21.42 5.69
CA ASP A 67 -15.48 22.60 6.52
C ASP A 67 -15.07 22.37 7.98
N ARG A 68 -15.34 21.19 8.56
CA ARG A 68 -14.88 20.86 9.91
C ARG A 68 -13.36 20.80 10.02
N ILE A 69 -12.63 20.21 9.05
CA ILE A 69 -11.15 20.22 9.09
C ILE A 69 -10.60 21.62 8.96
N THR A 70 -11.06 22.35 7.95
CA THR A 70 -10.55 23.69 7.64
C THR A 70 -10.90 24.72 8.70
N GLN A 71 -11.91 24.44 9.53
CA GLN A 71 -12.27 25.23 10.71
C GLN A 71 -11.69 24.66 12.02
N GLY A 72 -10.80 23.67 11.97
CA GLY A 72 -10.14 23.08 13.15
C GLY A 72 -11.06 22.32 14.11
N ARG A 73 -12.22 21.84 13.63
CA ARG A 73 -13.21 21.09 14.41
C ARG A 73 -12.95 19.59 14.37
N SER A 74 -13.29 18.89 15.45
CA SER A 74 -13.14 17.43 15.54
C SER A 74 -13.99 16.70 14.50
N LEU A 75 -13.36 15.78 13.77
CA LEU A 75 -14.00 15.02 12.71
C LEU A 75 -14.81 13.84 13.27
N PRO A 76 -16.00 13.55 12.72
CA PRO A 76 -16.71 12.33 13.03
C PRO A 76 -15.89 11.09 12.63
N PHE A 77 -16.14 9.96 13.30
CA PHE A 77 -15.50 8.68 12.97
C PHE A 77 -15.84 8.24 11.54
N ILE A 78 -14.81 7.94 10.75
CA ILE A 78 -14.95 7.47 9.36
C ILE A 78 -14.37 6.07 9.23
N PRO A 79 -15.09 5.12 8.61
CA PRO A 79 -14.54 3.83 8.21
C PRO A 79 -13.30 3.99 7.32
N ALA A 80 -12.28 3.16 7.53
CA ALA A 80 -11.01 3.26 6.81
C ALA A 80 -11.15 3.27 5.27
N ASP A 81 -12.14 2.53 4.76
CA ASP A 81 -12.38 2.38 3.33
C ASP A 81 -12.91 3.70 2.71
N THR A 82 -13.85 4.36 3.38
CA THR A 82 -14.38 5.68 2.99
C THR A 82 -13.31 6.78 3.10
N ARG A 83 -12.41 6.67 4.08
CA ARG A 83 -11.26 7.60 4.21
C ARG A 83 -10.32 7.47 3.01
N GLN A 84 -10.07 6.25 2.55
CA GLN A 84 -9.18 5.99 1.42
C GLN A 84 -9.79 6.43 0.08
N GLU A 85 -11.09 6.18 -0.14
CA GLU A 85 -11.82 6.69 -1.31
C GLU A 85 -11.78 8.22 -1.39
N PHE A 86 -11.94 8.89 -0.24
CA PHE A 86 -11.91 10.35 -0.18
C PHE A 86 -10.50 10.93 -0.38
N VAL A 87 -9.45 10.27 0.15
CA VAL A 87 -8.06 10.61 -0.17
C VAL A 87 -7.81 10.51 -1.68
N GLN A 88 -8.27 9.42 -2.30
CA GLN A 88 -8.13 9.24 -3.74
C GLN A 88 -8.88 10.34 -4.50
N PHE A 89 -10.10 10.68 -4.08
CA PHE A 89 -10.87 11.77 -4.67
C PHE A 89 -10.15 13.12 -4.58
N LEU A 90 -9.52 13.45 -3.44
CA LEU A 90 -8.76 14.70 -3.27
C LEU A 90 -7.47 14.72 -4.12
N LEU A 91 -6.76 13.60 -4.21
CA LEU A 91 -5.58 13.47 -5.08
C LEU A 91 -5.96 13.64 -6.56
N ASP A 92 -7.04 12.99 -6.99
CA ASP A 92 -7.54 13.01 -8.36
C ASP A 92 -8.08 14.41 -8.73
N ARG A 93 -8.87 15.05 -7.87
CA ARG A 93 -9.60 16.31 -8.20
C ARG A 93 -8.87 17.59 -7.82
N VAL A 94 -8.07 17.58 -6.75
CA VAL A 94 -7.51 18.82 -6.18
C VAL A 94 -6.01 18.96 -6.45
N VAL A 95 -5.26 17.85 -6.33
CA VAL A 95 -3.82 17.80 -6.64
C VAL A 95 -3.57 17.53 -8.15
N ALA A 96 -4.64 17.14 -8.86
CA ALA A 96 -4.71 16.85 -10.28
C ALA A 96 -3.79 15.69 -10.71
N ILE A 97 -3.71 14.61 -9.94
CA ILE A 97 -2.93 13.42 -10.33
C ILE A 97 -3.91 12.36 -10.83
N ASP A 98 -3.78 11.91 -12.07
CA ASP A 98 -4.69 10.89 -12.61
C ASP A 98 -4.28 9.48 -12.12
N VAL A 99 -2.97 9.19 -12.12
CA VAL A 99 -2.39 7.95 -11.59
C VAL A 99 -1.03 8.23 -10.93
N ALA A 100 -0.77 7.61 -9.77
CA ALA A 100 0.53 7.62 -9.12
C ALA A 100 1.28 6.30 -9.37
N LEU A 101 2.54 6.39 -9.78
CA LEU A 101 3.39 5.23 -10.06
C LEU A 101 4.60 5.19 -9.13
N LYS A 102 5.10 3.99 -8.91
CA LYS A 102 6.33 3.69 -8.20
C LYS A 102 7.14 2.66 -8.98
N VAL A 103 8.30 3.07 -9.47
CA VAL A 103 9.20 2.23 -10.29
C VAL A 103 10.61 2.25 -9.72
N LYS A 104 11.39 1.19 -9.94
CA LYS A 104 12.82 1.18 -9.60
C LYS A 104 13.65 1.52 -10.83
N ASN A 105 14.54 2.48 -10.70
CA ASN A 105 15.49 2.78 -11.77
C ASN A 105 16.58 1.69 -11.86
N SER A 106 17.46 1.82 -12.84
CA SER A 106 18.60 0.95 -13.15
C SER A 106 19.56 0.76 -11.97
N ASN A 107 19.59 1.71 -11.04
CA ASN A 107 20.38 1.66 -9.81
C ASN A 107 19.62 1.04 -8.62
N GLY A 108 18.40 0.53 -8.84
CA GLY A 108 17.54 -0.04 -7.81
C GLY A 108 16.86 0.98 -6.90
N ILE A 109 16.98 2.27 -7.19
CA ILE A 109 16.38 3.36 -6.41
C ILE A 109 14.91 3.51 -6.82
N GLU A 110 14.03 3.59 -5.83
CA GLU A 110 12.60 3.83 -6.06
C GLU A 110 12.35 5.29 -6.47
N VAL A 111 11.62 5.46 -7.58
CA VAL A 111 11.23 6.73 -8.16
C VAL A 111 9.71 6.79 -8.18
N ALA A 112 9.15 7.88 -7.67
CA ALA A 112 7.71 8.10 -7.61
C ALA A 112 7.28 9.10 -8.68
N ILE A 113 6.31 8.71 -9.50
CA ILE A 113 5.92 9.47 -10.69
C ILE A 113 4.43 9.80 -10.59
N ALA A 114 4.10 11.08 -10.64
CA ALA A 114 2.73 11.52 -10.89
C ALA A 114 2.46 11.51 -12.39
N VAL A 115 1.38 10.84 -12.80
CA VAL A 115 0.98 10.70 -14.20
C VAL A 115 -0.31 11.46 -14.44
N ASP A 116 -0.31 12.25 -15.50
CA ASP A 116 -1.45 12.94 -16.05
C ASP A 116 -1.74 12.36 -17.44
N VAL A 117 -2.93 11.81 -17.67
CA VAL A 117 -3.32 11.17 -18.94
C VAL A 117 -4.22 12.10 -19.75
N THR A 118 -4.07 12.13 -21.07
CA THR A 118 -5.00 12.84 -21.94
C THR A 118 -5.07 12.22 -23.33
N THR A 119 -6.24 12.27 -23.96
CA THR A 119 -6.39 11.94 -25.38
C THR A 119 -6.26 13.16 -26.28
N ASN A 120 -6.27 14.37 -25.70
CA ASN A 120 -6.29 15.63 -26.46
C ASN A 120 -4.95 16.37 -26.35
N ALA A 121 -4.24 16.49 -27.48
CA ALA A 121 -2.95 17.18 -27.54
C ALA A 121 -3.09 18.69 -27.28
N THR A 122 -4.23 19.30 -27.58
CA THR A 122 -4.44 20.73 -27.30
C THR A 122 -4.56 21.03 -25.80
N LYS A 123 -4.83 19.99 -24.97
CA LYS A 123 -4.83 20.09 -23.50
C LYS A 123 -3.46 19.84 -22.87
N GLU A 124 -2.45 19.46 -23.66
CA GLU A 124 -1.07 19.25 -23.19
C GLU A 124 -0.52 20.51 -22.53
N ALA A 125 -0.59 21.65 -23.22
CA ALA A 125 -0.05 22.92 -22.75
C ALA A 125 -0.71 23.34 -21.41
N ASP A 126 -2.00 23.08 -21.26
CA ASP A 126 -2.73 23.37 -20.03
C ASP A 126 -2.34 22.44 -18.88
N LYS A 127 -2.18 21.14 -19.14
CA LYS A 127 -1.71 20.17 -18.14
C LYS A 127 -0.26 20.50 -17.71
N LEU A 128 0.63 20.77 -18.67
CA LEU A 128 2.00 21.18 -18.40
C LEU A 128 2.10 22.47 -17.59
N ARG A 129 1.29 23.49 -17.94
CA ARG A 129 1.25 24.75 -17.17
C ARG A 129 0.80 24.51 -15.74
N LYS A 130 -0.22 23.67 -15.51
CA LYS A 130 -0.67 23.29 -14.16
C LYS A 130 0.44 22.59 -13.37
N ILE A 131 1.15 21.64 -13.99
CA ILE A 131 2.27 20.91 -13.36
C ILE A 131 3.43 21.86 -13.04
N ARG A 132 3.71 22.85 -13.90
CA ARG A 132 4.79 23.84 -13.70
C ARG A 132 4.39 25.02 -12.85
N GLY A 133 3.17 25.03 -12.30
CA GLY A 133 2.67 26.12 -11.48
C GLY A 133 2.50 27.45 -12.22
N HIS A 134 2.30 27.44 -13.54
CA HIS A 134 2.06 28.66 -14.30
C HIS A 134 0.55 28.98 -14.30
N PRO A 135 0.13 30.22 -13.98
CA PRO A 135 -1.28 30.60 -14.06
C PRO A 135 -1.79 30.39 -15.49
N GLY A 136 -3.04 29.98 -15.69
CA GLY A 136 -3.66 29.82 -17.01
C GLY A 136 -3.86 31.17 -17.73
N ASN A 137 -4.00 31.17 -19.06
CA ASN A 137 -4.24 32.39 -19.88
C ASN A 137 -5.73 32.80 -19.90
N GLU A 138 -6.56 32.30 -19.01
CA GLU A 138 -7.96 32.69 -18.97
C GLU A 138 -8.09 34.10 -18.39
N GLU A 139 -8.06 35.10 -19.27
CA GLU A 139 -8.47 36.48 -19.00
C GLU A 139 -9.95 36.52 -18.64
N GLY A 140 -10.26 36.32 -17.37
CA GLY A 140 -11.62 36.50 -16.85
C GLY A 140 -11.80 35.91 -15.47
N ARG A 141 -11.71 36.74 -14.42
CA ARG A 141 -12.08 36.58 -12.99
C ARG A 141 -11.84 35.24 -12.26
N ASN A 142 -11.32 34.20 -12.92
CA ASN A 142 -11.10 32.84 -12.46
C ASN A 142 -9.65 32.41 -12.75
N ALA A 143 -8.71 33.35 -12.61
CA ALA A 143 -7.28 33.06 -12.78
C ALA A 143 -6.84 32.07 -11.70
N ASN A 144 -6.74 30.81 -12.12
CA ASN A 144 -6.27 29.69 -11.34
C ASN A 144 -4.76 29.89 -11.04
N ASN A 145 -4.44 30.51 -9.89
CA ASN A 145 -3.08 30.79 -9.42
C ASN A 145 -2.38 29.52 -8.87
N ASN A 146 -2.37 28.45 -9.65
CA ASN A 146 -1.92 27.10 -9.33
C ASN A 146 -0.40 26.95 -9.12
N ARG A 147 0.30 27.97 -8.60
CA ARG A 147 1.77 27.96 -8.46
C ARG A 147 2.30 26.82 -7.60
N ASN A 148 1.51 26.35 -6.63
CA ASN A 148 1.97 25.43 -5.60
C ASN A 148 1.65 23.95 -5.87
N ILE A 149 1.00 23.61 -6.99
CA ILE A 149 0.75 22.19 -7.35
C ILE A 149 2.05 21.38 -7.39
N PRO A 150 3.13 21.80 -8.09
CA PRO A 150 4.40 21.08 -8.05
C PRO A 150 4.95 20.92 -6.63
N ASP A 151 4.79 21.91 -5.76
CA ASP A 151 5.25 21.85 -4.37
C ASP A 151 4.42 20.89 -3.53
N VAL A 152 3.11 20.77 -3.78
CA VAL A 152 2.25 19.77 -3.13
C VAL A 152 2.61 18.37 -3.57
N ARG A 153 2.83 18.15 -4.88
CA ARG A 153 3.22 16.84 -5.41
C ARG A 153 4.60 16.41 -4.87
N THR A 154 5.54 17.36 -4.77
CA THR A 154 6.87 17.13 -4.19
C THR A 154 6.77 16.75 -2.71
N ASP A 155 5.94 17.44 -1.92
CA ASP A 155 5.73 17.12 -0.50
C ASP A 155 5.06 15.75 -0.29
N LEU A 156 4.21 15.31 -1.22
CA LEU A 156 3.66 13.95 -1.27
C LEU A 156 4.67 12.90 -1.72
N GLY A 157 5.90 13.32 -2.07
CA GLY A 157 6.99 12.46 -2.49
C GLY A 157 6.98 12.08 -3.96
N TYR A 158 6.22 12.78 -4.81
CA TYR A 158 6.24 12.65 -6.27
C TYR A 158 7.13 13.75 -6.87
N ASP A 159 8.40 13.44 -7.08
CA ASP A 159 9.42 14.36 -7.60
C ASP A 159 9.48 14.38 -9.15
N LYS A 160 8.81 13.41 -9.78
CA LYS A 160 8.65 13.32 -11.23
C LYS A 160 7.21 13.42 -11.68
N HIS A 161 7.02 14.06 -12.83
CA HIS A 161 5.72 14.31 -13.44
C HIS A 161 5.75 13.99 -14.92
N VAL A 162 4.78 13.21 -15.39
CA VAL A 162 4.64 12.92 -16.83
C VAL A 162 3.23 13.20 -17.31
N VAL A 163 3.12 13.84 -18.46
CA VAL A 163 1.87 13.92 -19.23
C VAL A 163 1.94 12.85 -20.32
N LEU A 164 1.03 11.88 -20.26
CA LEU A 164 0.86 10.85 -21.28
C LEU A 164 -0.25 11.27 -22.24
N ILE A 165 0.10 11.44 -23.51
CA ILE A 165 -0.87 11.69 -24.56
C ILE A 165 -1.14 10.36 -25.26
N LEU A 166 -2.36 9.85 -25.13
CA LEU A 166 -2.79 8.57 -25.68
C LEU A 166 -3.73 8.76 -26.87
N ASN A 167 -3.86 7.73 -27.70
CA ASN A 167 -4.90 7.67 -28.72
C ASN A 167 -6.27 7.43 -28.06
N ASP A 168 -7.34 8.00 -28.61
CA ASP A 168 -8.72 7.72 -28.16
C ASP A 168 -9.34 6.52 -28.89
N ASP A 169 -8.68 5.99 -29.91
CA ASP A 169 -9.05 4.75 -30.57
C ASP A 169 -8.59 3.53 -29.74
N PRO A 170 -9.51 2.68 -29.25
CA PRO A 170 -9.18 1.46 -28.51
C PRO A 170 -8.23 0.51 -29.27
N GLU A 171 -8.29 0.49 -30.60
CA GLU A 171 -7.45 -0.38 -31.45
C GLU A 171 -6.03 0.20 -31.66
N ASN A 172 -5.79 1.43 -31.21
CA ASN A 172 -4.54 2.15 -31.37
C ASN A 172 -4.00 2.68 -30.03
N LEU A 173 -4.38 2.06 -28.92
CA LEU A 173 -3.71 2.29 -27.64
C LEU A 173 -2.28 1.71 -27.67
N PRO A 174 -1.33 2.20 -26.86
CA PRO A 174 0.01 1.62 -26.81
C PRO A 174 0.05 0.24 -26.14
N SER A 175 0.93 -0.62 -26.64
CA SER A 175 1.20 -1.93 -26.04
C SER A 175 1.74 -1.82 -24.62
N TYR A 176 1.63 -2.93 -23.88
CA TYR A 176 2.14 -2.99 -22.52
C TYR A 176 3.66 -2.70 -22.46
N GLU A 177 4.44 -3.25 -23.39
CA GLU A 177 5.90 -3.04 -23.47
C GLU A 177 6.22 -1.58 -23.75
N LYS A 178 5.56 -0.99 -24.76
CA LYS A 178 5.78 0.41 -25.13
C LYS A 178 5.51 1.36 -23.97
N LEU A 179 4.44 1.12 -23.21
CA LEU A 179 4.11 1.92 -22.04
C LEU A 179 5.12 1.75 -20.91
N ILE A 180 5.48 0.51 -20.56
CA ILE A 180 6.47 0.23 -19.52
C ILE A 180 7.81 0.87 -19.88
N ASP A 181 8.31 0.65 -21.09
CA ASP A 181 9.58 1.19 -21.54
C ASP A 181 9.60 2.72 -21.49
N SER A 182 8.49 3.35 -21.88
CA SER A 182 8.34 4.81 -21.83
C SER A 182 8.39 5.34 -20.39
N ILE A 183 7.73 4.65 -19.45
CA ILE A 183 7.73 5.01 -18.02
C ILE A 183 9.11 4.81 -17.40
N TYR A 184 9.77 3.68 -17.64
CA TYR A 184 11.12 3.40 -17.13
C TYR A 184 12.16 4.34 -17.74
N ALA A 185 12.10 4.61 -19.05
CA ALA A 185 12.96 5.60 -19.69
C ALA A 185 12.79 7.00 -19.09
N PHE A 186 11.57 7.38 -18.70
CA PHE A 186 11.34 8.62 -17.98
C PHE A 186 11.88 8.57 -16.53
N ALA A 187 11.75 7.43 -15.84
CA ALA A 187 12.31 7.22 -14.52
C ALA A 187 13.84 7.35 -14.50
N GLU A 188 14.53 6.93 -15.56
CA GLU A 188 15.99 7.12 -15.73
C GLU A 188 16.38 8.55 -16.10
N SER A 189 15.47 9.31 -16.72
CA SER A 189 15.81 10.63 -17.24
C SER A 189 16.17 11.63 -16.12
N LYS A 190 17.07 12.58 -16.39
CA LYS A 190 17.37 13.67 -15.45
C LYS A 190 16.24 14.69 -15.32
N SER A 191 15.27 14.66 -16.24
CA SER A 191 14.14 15.58 -16.28
C SER A 191 13.13 15.27 -15.18
N ARG A 192 12.67 16.31 -14.47
CA ARG A 192 11.58 16.21 -13.49
C ARG A 192 10.20 16.18 -14.12
N THR A 193 10.03 16.82 -15.28
CA THR A 193 8.75 16.86 -16.01
C THR A 193 8.97 16.47 -17.47
N ARG A 194 8.09 15.63 -18.03
CA ARG A 194 8.13 15.25 -19.46
C ARG A 194 6.72 15.09 -20.04
N VAL A 195 6.59 15.30 -21.35
CA VAL A 195 5.45 14.84 -22.14
C VAL A 195 5.88 13.64 -22.96
N ILE A 196 5.07 12.60 -22.97
CA ILE A 196 5.26 11.43 -23.82
C ILE A 196 4.01 11.33 -24.69
N ASP A 197 4.18 11.56 -25.98
CA ASP A 197 3.12 11.38 -26.96
C ASP A 197 3.19 9.96 -27.53
N LEU A 198 2.09 9.23 -27.37
CA LEU A 198 1.88 7.85 -27.81
C LEU A 198 0.66 7.75 -28.72
N LYS A 199 0.30 8.82 -29.45
CA LYS A 199 -0.79 8.80 -30.43
C LYS A 199 -0.44 8.11 -31.73
N GLU A 200 0.77 8.36 -32.21
CA GLU A 200 1.29 7.83 -33.46
C GLU A 200 2.20 6.64 -33.15
N LEU A 201 1.61 5.45 -33.15
CA LEU A 201 2.28 4.20 -32.83
C LEU A 201 2.51 3.38 -34.10
N GLN A 202 3.70 2.81 -34.25
CA GLN A 202 3.93 1.78 -35.27
C GLN A 202 3.04 0.56 -34.97
N PRO A 203 2.65 -0.25 -35.97
CA PRO A 203 1.75 -1.39 -35.75
C PRO A 203 2.19 -2.36 -34.65
N ASN A 204 3.50 -2.53 -34.45
CA ASN A 204 4.12 -3.35 -33.40
C ASN A 204 4.18 -2.68 -32.01
N GLU A 205 3.82 -1.41 -31.91
CA GLU A 205 3.76 -0.63 -30.66
C GLU A 205 2.32 -0.46 -30.15
N ARG A 206 1.34 -1.02 -30.87
CA ARG A 206 -0.09 -0.91 -30.58
C ARG A 206 -0.58 -2.08 -29.73
N PHE A 207 -1.60 -1.79 -28.94
CA PHE A 207 -2.33 -2.71 -28.08
C PHE A 207 -3.15 -3.65 -28.95
N ASN A 208 -2.63 -4.86 -29.19
CA ASN A 208 -3.40 -5.93 -29.81
C ASN A 208 -3.91 -6.89 -28.74
N TRP A 209 -5.12 -6.61 -28.23
CA TRP A 209 -5.76 -7.40 -27.18
C TRP A 209 -5.88 -8.90 -27.52
N ARG A 210 -5.87 -9.26 -28.82
CA ARG A 210 -5.95 -10.64 -29.33
C ARG A 210 -4.60 -11.34 -29.48
N GLN A 211 -3.49 -10.62 -29.61
CA GLN A 211 -2.15 -11.22 -29.78
C GLN A 211 -1.32 -11.18 -28.51
N GLU A 212 -1.41 -10.12 -27.69
CA GLU A 212 -0.52 -9.96 -26.53
C GLU A 212 -0.88 -10.83 -25.33
N TYR A 213 -2.14 -11.29 -25.23
CA TYR A 213 -2.59 -12.07 -24.07
C TYR A 213 -2.58 -13.60 -24.31
N GLU A 214 -2.51 -14.05 -25.57
CA GLU A 214 -2.66 -15.48 -25.92
C GLU A 214 -1.48 -16.09 -26.71
N ALA A 215 -0.52 -15.31 -27.23
CA ALA A 215 0.39 -15.80 -28.29
C ALA A 215 1.91 -15.80 -28.04
N ASP A 216 2.46 -15.31 -26.91
CA ASP A 216 3.91 -15.42 -26.63
C ASP A 216 4.27 -16.25 -25.36
N PRO A 217 4.43 -17.57 -25.53
CA PRO A 217 4.88 -18.48 -24.48
C PRO A 217 6.27 -18.17 -23.91
N GLU A 218 7.16 -17.55 -24.70
CA GLU A 218 8.54 -17.25 -24.29
C GLU A 218 8.56 -16.07 -23.33
N ARG A 219 7.78 -15.02 -23.65
CA ARG A 219 7.62 -13.85 -22.77
C ARG A 219 6.95 -14.22 -21.45
N MET A 220 5.88 -15.01 -21.48
CA MET A 220 5.24 -15.50 -20.24
C MET A 220 6.22 -16.29 -19.37
N TRP A 221 7.00 -17.18 -19.98
CA TRP A 221 7.99 -17.97 -19.26
C TRP A 221 9.07 -17.09 -18.61
N GLN A 222 9.63 -16.12 -19.33
CA GLN A 222 10.64 -15.20 -18.81
C GLN A 222 10.09 -14.34 -17.66
N GLN A 223 8.87 -13.81 -17.79
CA GLN A 223 8.24 -13.00 -16.77
C GLN A 223 8.06 -13.74 -15.45
N TYR A 224 7.52 -14.97 -15.48
CA TYR A 224 7.20 -15.70 -14.25
C TYR A 224 8.38 -16.48 -13.66
N SER A 225 9.40 -16.77 -14.48
CA SER A 225 10.66 -17.36 -14.03
C SER A 225 11.68 -16.33 -13.51
N ALA A 226 11.41 -15.03 -13.68
CA ALA A 226 12.28 -13.96 -13.20
C ALA A 226 12.56 -14.09 -11.69
N GLY A 227 13.85 -14.01 -11.34
CA GLY A 227 14.33 -14.10 -9.96
C GLY A 227 14.34 -15.51 -9.37
N LEU A 228 14.01 -16.56 -10.14
CA LEU A 228 14.11 -17.95 -9.70
C LEU A 228 15.41 -18.59 -10.19
N ASN A 229 16.01 -19.44 -9.36
CA ASN A 229 17.21 -20.19 -9.75
C ASN A 229 16.80 -21.41 -10.59
N LEU A 230 16.79 -21.25 -11.92
CA LEU A 230 16.31 -22.22 -12.90
C LEU A 230 17.27 -23.41 -13.13
N ARG A 231 17.81 -24.02 -12.06
CA ARG A 231 18.61 -25.26 -12.16
C ARG A 231 17.78 -26.50 -12.55
N GLY A 232 16.69 -26.32 -13.29
CA GLY A 232 15.85 -27.39 -13.80
C GLY A 232 15.17 -28.22 -12.71
N SER A 233 14.85 -27.62 -11.56
CA SER A 233 14.11 -28.33 -10.51
C SER A 233 12.60 -28.23 -10.76
N VAL A 234 11.89 -29.35 -10.62
CA VAL A 234 10.42 -29.43 -10.75
C VAL A 234 9.71 -28.41 -9.86
N ALA A 235 10.24 -28.16 -8.65
CA ALA A 235 9.70 -27.17 -7.71
C ALA A 235 9.78 -25.73 -8.25
N THR A 236 10.81 -25.41 -9.04
CA THR A 236 10.96 -24.10 -9.67
C THR A 236 9.92 -23.91 -10.78
N THR A 237 9.71 -24.94 -11.61
CA THR A 237 8.70 -24.92 -12.69
C THR A 237 7.27 -24.84 -12.12
N GLU A 238 6.99 -25.55 -11.01
CA GLU A 238 5.71 -25.46 -10.30
C GLU A 238 5.44 -24.03 -9.78
N GLU A 239 6.47 -23.33 -9.28
CA GLU A 239 6.35 -21.95 -8.83
C GLU A 239 6.10 -20.96 -9.98
N VAL A 240 6.75 -21.15 -11.13
CA VAL A 240 6.49 -20.35 -12.36
C VAL A 240 5.03 -20.48 -12.78
N ILE A 241 4.50 -21.70 -12.80
CA ILE A 241 3.10 -21.95 -13.14
C ILE A 241 2.15 -21.36 -12.10
N ARG A 242 2.48 -21.50 -10.80
CA ARG A 242 1.66 -20.94 -9.72
C ARG A 242 1.49 -19.43 -9.86
N ARG A 243 2.56 -18.72 -10.21
CA ARG A 243 2.53 -17.28 -10.50
C ARG A 243 1.65 -16.95 -11.71
N ALA A 244 1.71 -17.76 -12.78
CA ALA A 244 0.88 -17.59 -13.96
C ALA A 244 -0.62 -17.84 -13.66
N ILE A 245 -0.95 -18.85 -12.85
CA ILE A 245 -2.31 -19.13 -12.38
C ILE A 245 -2.83 -17.96 -11.53
N GLN A 246 -2.02 -17.45 -10.61
CA GLN A 246 -2.38 -16.31 -9.76
C GLN A 246 -2.60 -15.02 -10.55
N ALA A 247 -1.95 -14.88 -11.70
CA ALA A 247 -2.14 -13.77 -12.62
C ALA A 247 -3.40 -13.91 -13.51
N GLY A 248 -4.15 -15.01 -13.39
CA GLY A 248 -5.44 -15.21 -14.08
C GLY A 248 -5.34 -15.85 -15.47
N HIS A 249 -4.19 -16.42 -15.83
CA HIS A 249 -4.02 -17.09 -17.14
C HIS A 249 -4.81 -18.40 -17.20
N ASN A 250 -5.38 -18.67 -18.38
CA ASN A 250 -6.13 -19.90 -18.62
C ASN A 250 -5.19 -21.11 -18.79
N GLU A 251 -5.75 -22.32 -18.65
CA GLU A 251 -5.00 -23.58 -18.72
C GLU A 251 -4.23 -23.75 -20.03
N GLN A 252 -4.84 -23.39 -21.17
CA GLN A 252 -4.23 -23.52 -22.48
C GLN A 252 -2.99 -22.63 -22.64
N ALA A 253 -3.05 -21.38 -22.16
CA ALA A 253 -1.92 -20.45 -22.19
C ALA A 253 -0.75 -20.97 -21.32
N ILE A 254 -1.06 -21.54 -20.15
CA ILE A 254 -0.05 -22.07 -19.23
C ILE A 254 0.59 -23.35 -19.76
N LEU A 255 -0.19 -24.26 -20.34
CA LEU A 255 0.35 -25.46 -21.00
C LEU A 255 1.22 -25.10 -22.20
N THR A 256 0.85 -24.07 -22.96
CA THR A 256 1.65 -23.56 -24.07
C THR A 256 2.95 -22.90 -23.56
N MET A 257 2.90 -22.15 -22.46
CA MET A 257 4.07 -21.59 -21.76
C MET A 257 5.04 -22.69 -21.30
N LEU A 258 4.54 -23.84 -20.82
CA LEU A 258 5.36 -24.94 -20.33
C LEU A 258 6.23 -25.61 -21.40
N THR A 259 5.95 -25.39 -22.69
CA THR A 259 6.84 -25.82 -23.78
C THR A 259 8.22 -25.16 -23.72
N ARG A 260 8.35 -24.07 -22.95
CA ARG A 260 9.60 -23.32 -22.74
C ARG A 260 10.43 -23.83 -21.56
N ASP A 261 9.87 -24.71 -20.75
CA ASP A 261 10.57 -25.33 -19.63
C ASP A 261 11.78 -26.17 -20.11
N PRO A 262 12.95 -26.05 -19.45
CA PRO A 262 14.14 -26.82 -19.82
C PRO A 262 13.93 -28.34 -19.78
N GLN A 263 13.17 -28.87 -18.82
CA GLN A 263 12.89 -30.32 -18.75
C GLN A 263 11.93 -30.75 -19.86
N TYR A 264 10.90 -29.94 -20.16
CA TYR A 264 10.02 -30.19 -21.30
C TYR A 264 10.83 -30.32 -22.60
N ARG A 265 11.71 -29.36 -22.89
CA ARG A 265 12.57 -29.38 -24.08
C ARG A 265 13.53 -30.57 -24.09
N GLN A 266 14.04 -30.97 -22.92
CA GLN A 266 14.91 -32.13 -22.79
C GLN A 266 14.18 -33.45 -23.09
N ILE A 267 12.93 -33.60 -22.65
CA ILE A 267 12.09 -34.78 -22.92
C ILE A 267 11.83 -34.89 -24.44
N VAL A 268 11.40 -33.80 -25.08
CA VAL A 268 11.16 -33.77 -26.54
C VAL A 268 12.42 -34.15 -27.33
N ARG A 269 13.59 -33.67 -26.91
CA ARG A 269 14.88 -34.01 -27.54
C ARG A 269 15.24 -35.49 -27.36
N THR A 270 14.98 -36.05 -26.18
CA THR A 270 15.32 -37.44 -25.84
C THR A 270 14.41 -38.43 -26.56
N ASP A 271 13.14 -38.07 -26.75
CA ASP A 271 12.13 -38.90 -27.42
C ASP A 271 12.02 -38.60 -28.94
N LYS A 272 13.09 -38.05 -29.56
CA LYS A 272 13.18 -37.78 -31.01
C LYS A 272 12.03 -36.95 -31.60
N GLY A 273 11.46 -36.03 -30.82
CA GLY A 273 10.36 -35.16 -31.25
C GLY A 273 8.95 -35.69 -30.95
N ASP A 274 8.82 -36.89 -30.36
CA ASP A 274 7.53 -37.33 -29.80
C ASP A 274 7.20 -36.48 -28.56
N SER A 275 6.07 -35.77 -28.64
CA SER A 275 5.63 -34.82 -27.62
C SER A 275 4.72 -35.44 -26.57
N LEU A 276 4.29 -36.70 -26.71
CA LEU A 276 3.32 -37.31 -25.80
C LEU A 276 3.80 -37.31 -24.34
N ARG A 277 5.07 -37.68 -24.11
CA ARG A 277 5.68 -37.66 -22.77
C ARG A 277 5.91 -36.24 -22.24
N ALA A 278 6.27 -35.30 -23.11
CA ALA A 278 6.46 -33.90 -22.73
C ALA A 278 5.13 -33.22 -22.36
N ASN A 279 4.06 -33.53 -23.10
CA ASN A 279 2.70 -33.06 -22.80
C ASN A 279 2.19 -33.65 -21.48
N ASN A 280 2.43 -34.93 -21.22
CA ASN A 280 2.11 -35.56 -19.95
C ASN A 280 2.89 -34.94 -18.78
N TYR A 281 4.16 -34.58 -19.00
CA TYR A 281 4.94 -33.79 -18.05
C TYR A 281 4.28 -32.42 -17.80
N ALA A 282 3.99 -31.64 -18.84
CA ALA A 282 3.37 -30.32 -18.69
C ALA A 282 2.04 -30.37 -17.93
N ALA A 283 1.16 -31.32 -18.28
CA ALA A 283 -0.11 -31.52 -17.58
C ALA A 283 0.10 -31.92 -16.10
N THR A 284 1.06 -32.80 -15.83
CA THR A 284 1.39 -33.23 -14.46
C THR A 284 1.87 -32.06 -13.61
N ILE A 285 2.77 -31.23 -14.14
CA ILE A 285 3.31 -30.08 -13.41
C ILE A 285 2.22 -29.02 -13.23
N TYR A 286 1.38 -28.77 -14.25
CA TYR A 286 0.22 -27.89 -14.13
C TYR A 286 -0.72 -28.32 -13.00
N HIS A 287 -1.08 -29.62 -12.93
CA HIS A 287 -1.93 -30.15 -11.87
C HIS A 287 -1.27 -30.19 -10.48
N ARG A 288 0.06 -30.24 -10.40
CA ARG A 288 0.80 -30.11 -9.14
C ARG A 288 0.89 -28.66 -8.64
N ALA A 289 1.07 -27.73 -9.58
CA ALA A 289 1.11 -26.30 -9.30
C ALA A 289 -0.26 -25.72 -8.97
N LYS A 290 -1.33 -26.32 -9.51
CA LYS A 290 -2.72 -26.03 -9.16
C LYS A 290 -2.96 -26.46 -7.69
N PRO A 291 -3.38 -25.56 -6.80
CA PRO A 291 -3.57 -25.89 -5.40
C PRO A 291 -4.60 -27.02 -5.25
N LYS A 292 -4.19 -28.14 -4.65
CA LYS A 292 -5.08 -29.24 -4.27
C LYS A 292 -5.78 -28.90 -2.96
N VAL A 293 -7.10 -29.11 -2.94
CA VAL A 293 -7.91 -29.14 -1.73
C VAL A 293 -7.55 -30.41 -0.91
N MET A 294 -6.86 -30.23 0.23
CA MET A 294 -6.55 -31.12 1.40
C MET A 294 -5.98 -32.54 1.13
N THR A 295 -4.93 -33.08 1.79
CA THR A 295 -4.75 -33.40 3.25
C THR A 295 -3.29 -33.87 3.55
N GLN A 296 -2.65 -33.37 4.64
CA GLN A 296 -1.56 -33.88 5.55
C GLN A 296 -0.30 -34.62 4.98
N THR A 297 0.97 -34.55 5.48
CA THR A 297 1.65 -34.11 6.72
C THR A 297 3.17 -33.94 6.45
N GLN A 298 3.82 -32.86 6.91
CA GLN A 298 5.15 -32.81 7.59
C GLN A 298 5.56 -31.34 7.85
N SER A 299 6.22 -31.11 8.97
CA SER A 299 6.41 -29.84 9.70
C SER A 299 7.10 -28.69 8.94
N VAL A 300 6.32 -27.66 8.63
CA VAL A 300 6.67 -26.32 8.09
C VAL A 300 5.66 -25.33 8.70
N PRO A 301 5.94 -24.03 8.91
CA PRO A 301 5.15 -23.13 9.77
C PRO A 301 3.65 -23.18 9.44
N ALA A 302 2.83 -23.09 10.50
CA ALA A 302 1.38 -23.30 10.45
C ALA A 302 0.74 -22.70 9.18
N PRO A 303 -0.01 -23.49 8.39
CA PRO A 303 -0.69 -22.96 7.21
C PRO A 303 -1.64 -21.86 7.66
N GLU A 304 -1.68 -20.74 6.91
CA GLU A 304 -2.74 -19.74 7.08
C GLU A 304 -4.07 -20.48 7.04
N GLU A 305 -4.74 -20.52 8.19
CA GLU A 305 -6.01 -21.19 8.37
C GLU A 305 -6.98 -20.58 7.36
N ILE A 306 -7.35 -21.31 6.31
CA ILE A 306 -8.30 -20.80 5.32
C ILE A 306 -9.65 -20.76 6.04
N PRO A 307 -10.28 -19.59 6.18
CA PRO A 307 -11.50 -19.49 6.95
C PRO A 307 -12.59 -20.29 6.26
N LYS A 308 -13.19 -21.21 7.00
CA LYS A 308 -14.39 -21.90 6.55
C LYS A 308 -15.53 -20.87 6.47
N PRO A 309 -16.29 -20.81 5.37
CA PRO A 309 -17.42 -19.89 5.25
C PRO A 309 -18.38 -19.96 6.44
N GLU A 310 -18.52 -21.14 7.04
CA GLU A 310 -19.36 -21.42 8.21
C GLU A 310 -18.91 -20.68 9.48
N ASP A 311 -17.63 -20.35 9.61
CA ASP A 311 -17.05 -19.71 10.79
C ASP A 311 -17.06 -18.17 10.68
N TRP A 312 -17.43 -17.61 9.54
CA TRP A 312 -17.45 -16.15 9.34
C TRP A 312 -18.40 -15.38 10.27
N PRO A 313 -19.64 -15.84 10.57
CA PRO A 313 -20.50 -15.16 11.53
C PRO A 313 -19.83 -15.07 12.91
N LYS A 314 -19.05 -16.08 13.28
CA LYS A 314 -18.32 -16.16 14.53
C LYS A 314 -17.15 -15.18 14.56
N TYR A 315 -16.37 -15.06 13.49
CA TYR A 315 -15.30 -14.05 13.41
C TYR A 315 -15.85 -12.64 13.48
N ALA A 316 -16.92 -12.36 12.73
CA ALA A 316 -17.60 -11.06 12.72
C ALA A 316 -18.12 -10.69 14.12
N SER A 317 -18.66 -11.66 14.85
CA SER A 317 -19.08 -11.47 16.25
C SER A 317 -17.90 -11.19 17.18
N ALA A 318 -16.80 -11.96 17.08
CA ALA A 318 -15.61 -11.79 17.90
C ALA A 318 -14.95 -10.41 17.73
N ILE A 319 -14.90 -9.88 16.50
CA ILE A 319 -14.34 -8.54 16.27
C ILE A 319 -15.34 -7.41 16.56
N GLY A 320 -16.56 -7.74 17.01
CA GLY A 320 -17.57 -6.77 17.42
C GLY A 320 -18.32 -6.10 16.26
N ARG A 321 -18.52 -6.78 15.12
CA ARG A 321 -19.40 -6.27 14.04
C ARG A 321 -20.84 -6.13 14.56
N GLY A 322 -21.53 -5.07 14.15
CA GLY A 322 -22.93 -4.82 14.52
C GLY A 322 -23.89 -5.89 13.99
N SER A 323 -25.05 -6.02 14.63
CA SER A 323 -26.07 -7.06 14.32
C SER A 323 -26.50 -7.11 12.85
N VAL A 324 -26.60 -5.96 12.20
CA VAL A 324 -26.96 -5.84 10.77
C VAL A 324 -25.91 -6.51 9.86
N ILE A 325 -24.63 -6.33 10.17
CA ILE A 325 -23.53 -6.92 9.39
C ILE A 325 -23.50 -8.43 9.64
N GLN A 326 -23.65 -8.85 10.90
CA GLN A 326 -23.71 -10.27 11.24
C GLN A 326 -24.87 -10.99 10.53
N ALA A 327 -26.03 -10.35 10.39
CA ALA A 327 -27.17 -10.90 9.67
C ALA A 327 -26.86 -11.10 8.18
N ARG A 328 -26.27 -10.09 7.52
CA ARG A 328 -25.84 -10.19 6.11
C ARG A 328 -24.80 -11.28 5.87
N ILE A 329 -23.87 -11.46 6.81
CA ILE A 329 -22.87 -12.53 6.74
C ILE A 329 -23.54 -13.90 6.85
N LYS A 330 -24.51 -14.07 7.77
CA LYS A 330 -25.28 -15.30 7.89
C LYS A 330 -26.07 -15.62 6.62
N GLU A 331 -26.67 -14.62 5.98
CA GLU A 331 -27.38 -14.77 4.70
C GLU A 331 -26.42 -15.19 3.57
N ALA A 332 -25.27 -14.54 3.44
CA ALA A 332 -24.28 -14.87 2.42
C ALA A 332 -23.71 -16.30 2.59
N VAL A 333 -23.49 -16.73 3.84
CA VAL A 333 -23.05 -18.09 4.15
C VAL A 333 -24.15 -19.12 3.88
N ALA A 334 -25.41 -18.79 4.15
CA ALA A 334 -26.53 -19.66 3.84
C ALA A 334 -26.70 -19.85 2.32
N ALA A 335 -26.60 -18.78 1.53
CA ALA A 335 -26.63 -18.84 0.07
C ALA A 335 -25.46 -19.66 -0.49
N TYR A 336 -24.25 -19.49 0.06
CA TYR A 336 -23.09 -20.29 -0.31
C TYR A 336 -23.29 -21.79 -0.08
N ARG A 337 -23.87 -22.17 1.07
CA ARG A 337 -24.20 -23.58 1.36
C ARG A 337 -25.23 -24.17 0.39
N GLN A 338 -26.07 -23.33 -0.23
CA GLN A 338 -27.06 -23.73 -1.21
C GLN A 338 -26.47 -23.81 -2.64
N GLY A 339 -25.16 -23.61 -2.81
CA GLY A 339 -24.47 -23.70 -4.08
C GLY A 339 -24.36 -22.37 -4.84
N GLU A 340 -24.83 -21.26 -4.26
CA GLU A 340 -24.63 -19.95 -4.88
C GLU A 340 -23.20 -19.46 -4.66
N PRO A 341 -22.54 -18.89 -5.70
CA PRO A 341 -21.21 -18.33 -5.52
C PRO A 341 -21.27 -17.09 -4.61
N LEU A 342 -20.31 -16.98 -3.69
CA LEU A 342 -20.13 -15.77 -2.91
C LEU A 342 -19.79 -14.61 -3.83
N ARG A 343 -20.58 -13.53 -3.73
CA ARG A 343 -20.29 -12.28 -4.45
C ARG A 343 -18.90 -11.78 -4.05
N THR A 344 -18.12 -11.29 -5.03
CA THR A 344 -16.73 -10.86 -4.85
C THR A 344 -16.54 -9.91 -3.66
N GLN A 345 -17.44 -8.93 -3.51
CA GLN A 345 -17.39 -7.96 -2.42
C GLN A 345 -17.64 -8.58 -1.04
N ALA A 346 -18.54 -9.57 -0.96
CA ALA A 346 -18.77 -10.32 0.28
C ALA A 346 -17.52 -11.15 0.63
N SER A 347 -16.91 -11.83 -0.33
CA SER A 347 -15.67 -12.59 -0.13
C SER A 347 -14.51 -11.72 0.40
N ILE A 348 -14.33 -10.51 -0.16
CA ILE A 348 -13.31 -9.56 0.29
C ILE A 348 -13.58 -9.09 1.73
N SER A 349 -14.81 -8.70 2.05
CA SER A 349 -15.18 -8.24 3.39
C SER A 349 -15.01 -9.35 4.44
N LEU A 350 -15.39 -10.59 4.11
CA LEU A 350 -15.26 -11.75 4.99
C LEU A 350 -13.79 -12.12 5.21
N GLY A 351 -12.96 -12.01 4.16
CA GLY A 351 -11.52 -12.16 4.26
C GLY A 351 -10.85 -11.10 5.16
N LYS A 352 -11.34 -9.85 5.14
CA LYS A 352 -10.89 -8.79 6.05
C LYS A 352 -11.27 -9.10 7.50
N ASP A 353 -12.52 -9.51 7.75
CA ASP A 353 -12.98 -9.90 9.09
C ASP A 353 -12.18 -11.06 9.67
N PHE A 354 -11.82 -12.04 8.83
CA PHE A 354 -10.95 -13.14 9.25
C PHE A 354 -9.52 -12.68 9.60
N LYS A 355 -8.93 -11.78 8.80
CA LYS A 355 -7.60 -11.22 9.09
C LYS A 355 -7.60 -10.41 10.38
N ASP A 356 -8.64 -9.61 10.61
CA ASP A 356 -8.80 -8.84 11.85
C ASP A 356 -8.97 -9.77 13.06
N PHE A 357 -9.75 -10.85 12.92
CA PHE A 357 -9.88 -11.89 13.94
C PHE A 357 -8.52 -12.55 14.27
N GLN A 358 -7.76 -12.99 13.26
CA GLN A 358 -6.44 -13.61 13.45
C GLN A 358 -5.44 -12.65 14.11
N LYS A 359 -5.47 -11.37 13.74
CA LYS A 359 -4.62 -10.35 14.34
C LYS A 359 -4.93 -10.13 15.81
N GLU A 360 -6.21 -10.06 16.16
CA GLU A 360 -6.63 -9.90 17.56
C GLU A 360 -6.31 -11.17 18.38
N LEU A 361 -6.55 -12.37 17.82
CA LEU A 361 -6.19 -13.65 18.44
C LEU A 361 -4.67 -13.75 18.70
N THR A 362 -3.86 -13.33 17.72
CA THR A 362 -2.40 -13.26 17.88
C THR A 362 -2.01 -12.29 18.99
N SER A 363 -2.76 -11.18 19.13
CA SER A 363 -2.52 -10.21 20.20
C SER A 363 -2.85 -10.77 21.57
N ILE A 364 -3.93 -11.55 21.73
CA ILE A 364 -4.26 -12.26 22.98
C ILE A 364 -3.17 -13.28 23.33
N ARG A 365 -2.68 -14.04 22.36
CA ARG A 365 -1.58 -15.00 22.58
C ARG A 365 -0.26 -14.31 22.95
N ALA A 366 0.01 -13.15 22.35
CA ALA A 366 1.15 -12.33 22.72
C ALA A 366 0.99 -11.78 24.13
N TRP A 367 -0.22 -11.34 24.51
CA TRP A 367 -0.55 -10.90 25.87
C TRP A 367 -0.27 -11.99 26.89
N TYR A 368 -0.68 -13.23 26.65
CA TYR A 368 -0.35 -14.36 27.52
C TYR A 368 1.17 -14.51 27.74
N LYS A 369 1.97 -14.45 26.67
CA LYS A 369 3.45 -14.53 26.76
C LYS A 369 4.07 -13.34 27.50
N VAL A 370 3.45 -12.17 27.40
CA VAL A 370 3.87 -10.96 28.13
C VAL A 370 3.54 -11.11 29.61
N ALA A 371 2.32 -11.54 29.94
CA ALA A 371 1.87 -11.80 31.30
C ALA A 371 2.75 -12.83 32.03
N GLN A 372 3.32 -13.79 31.29
CA GLN A 372 4.33 -14.72 31.82
C GLN A 372 5.65 -14.05 32.24
N GLN A 373 6.00 -12.89 31.71
CA GLN A 373 7.29 -12.22 31.94
C GLN A 373 7.23 -11.09 32.95
N ILE A 374 6.04 -10.55 33.21
CA ILE A 374 5.84 -9.50 34.20
C ILE A 374 5.55 -10.10 35.58
N ASP A 375 5.82 -9.30 36.60
CA ASP A 375 5.60 -9.64 38.00
C ASP A 375 4.19 -9.21 38.40
N ILE A 376 3.32 -10.19 38.63
CA ILE A 376 1.90 -10.01 38.95
C ILE A 376 1.55 -10.99 40.08
N ASP A 377 0.82 -10.50 41.07
CA ASP A 377 0.23 -11.31 42.14
C ASP A 377 -0.79 -12.29 41.56
N GLU A 378 -0.87 -13.51 42.11
CA GLU A 378 -1.83 -14.54 41.63
C GLU A 378 -1.65 -14.88 40.14
N LYS A 379 -0.38 -14.86 39.66
CA LYS A 379 0.00 -15.08 38.26
C LYS A 379 -0.68 -16.29 37.58
N VAL A 380 -0.85 -17.39 38.29
CA VAL A 380 -1.51 -18.59 37.75
C VAL A 380 -2.96 -18.30 37.38
N GLU A 381 -3.73 -17.71 38.30
CA GLU A 381 -5.14 -17.35 38.07
C GLU A 381 -5.28 -16.32 36.96
N TYR A 382 -4.37 -15.35 36.92
CA TYR A 382 -4.37 -14.34 35.86
C TYR A 382 -4.10 -14.93 34.46
N LEU A 383 -3.15 -15.86 34.35
CA LEU A 383 -2.88 -16.58 33.09
C LEU A 383 -4.07 -17.48 32.67
N GLU A 384 -4.77 -18.08 33.63
CA GLU A 384 -6.01 -18.83 33.36
C GLU A 384 -7.12 -17.91 32.82
N GLN A 385 -7.26 -16.69 33.35
CA GLN A 385 -8.20 -15.69 32.84
C GLN A 385 -7.89 -15.30 31.39
N ILE A 386 -6.62 -15.07 31.05
CA ILE A 386 -6.22 -14.76 29.66
C ILE A 386 -6.56 -15.94 28.73
N THR A 387 -6.29 -17.17 29.18
CA THR A 387 -6.62 -18.39 28.43
C THR A 387 -8.12 -18.53 28.20
N LYS A 388 -8.93 -18.19 29.21
CA LYS A 388 -10.39 -18.16 29.11
C LYS A 388 -10.83 -17.10 28.09
N ILE A 389 -10.24 -15.90 28.13
CA ILE A 389 -10.52 -14.83 27.15
C ILE A 389 -10.16 -15.28 25.73
N GLU A 390 -9.02 -15.96 25.54
CA GLU A 390 -8.68 -16.55 24.24
C GLU A 390 -9.76 -17.54 23.79
N LYS A 391 -10.17 -18.44 24.68
CA LYS A 391 -11.22 -19.41 24.39
C LYS A 391 -12.54 -18.73 24.02
N ASP A 392 -13.00 -17.76 24.80
CA ASP A 392 -14.26 -17.05 24.54
C ASP A 392 -14.18 -16.26 23.22
N PHE A 393 -13.05 -15.61 22.94
CA PHE A 393 -12.79 -14.93 21.67
C PHE A 393 -12.84 -15.91 20.49
N THR A 394 -12.16 -17.05 20.62
CA THR A 394 -12.23 -18.13 19.63
C THR A 394 -13.60 -18.81 19.56
N GLN A 395 -14.58 -18.45 20.38
CA GLN A 395 -15.99 -18.87 20.25
C GLN A 395 -16.92 -17.78 19.71
N GLY A 396 -16.38 -16.61 19.34
CA GLY A 396 -17.17 -15.52 18.77
C GLY A 396 -17.55 -14.43 19.77
N GLN A 397 -17.06 -14.51 21.02
CA GLN A 397 -17.33 -13.45 22.00
C GLN A 397 -16.35 -12.29 21.80
N PRO A 398 -16.83 -11.04 21.78
CA PRO A 398 -15.94 -9.90 21.65
C PRO A 398 -15.13 -9.69 22.92
N LEU A 399 -13.89 -9.21 22.75
CA LEU A 399 -13.06 -8.79 23.87
C LEU A 399 -13.74 -7.64 24.64
N SER A 400 -13.79 -7.78 25.95
CA SER A 400 -14.27 -6.72 26.82
C SER A 400 -13.31 -5.52 26.83
N LYS A 401 -13.82 -4.36 27.25
CA LYS A 401 -12.98 -3.15 27.36
C LYS A 401 -11.89 -3.34 28.41
N GLU A 402 -12.22 -4.06 29.47
CA GLU A 402 -11.35 -4.41 30.58
C GLU A 402 -10.21 -5.31 30.10
N ALA A 403 -10.49 -6.36 29.33
CA ALA A 403 -9.48 -7.25 28.75
C ALA A 403 -8.52 -6.50 27.82
N ARG A 404 -9.04 -5.59 26.98
CA ARG A 404 -8.20 -4.74 26.12
C ARG A 404 -7.32 -3.78 26.91
N ALA A 405 -7.84 -3.22 28.00
CA ALA A 405 -7.09 -2.33 28.88
C ALA A 405 -5.97 -3.10 29.60
N ALA A 406 -6.26 -4.28 30.14
CA ALA A 406 -5.29 -5.14 30.81
C ALA A 406 -4.18 -5.60 29.83
N MET A 407 -4.56 -6.08 28.64
CA MET A 407 -3.61 -6.44 27.59
C MET A 407 -2.65 -5.29 27.25
N ARG A 408 -3.19 -4.09 27.05
CA ARG A 408 -2.39 -2.90 26.74
C ARG A 408 -1.47 -2.51 27.90
N LEU A 409 -1.96 -2.60 29.13
CA LEU A 409 -1.18 -2.32 30.33
C LEU A 409 0.02 -3.26 30.44
N ASP A 410 -0.20 -4.57 30.31
CA ASP A 410 0.85 -5.59 30.46
C ASP A 410 1.95 -5.46 29.41
N ILE A 411 1.55 -5.23 28.15
CA ILE A 411 2.50 -5.00 27.04
C ILE A 411 3.37 -3.77 27.33
N ASN A 412 2.76 -2.68 27.80
CA ASN A 412 3.49 -1.47 28.13
C ASN A 412 4.36 -1.63 29.38
N GLN A 413 3.92 -2.43 30.36
CA GLN A 413 4.68 -2.72 31.58
C GLN A 413 5.94 -3.52 31.26
N LEU A 414 5.85 -4.55 30.41
CA LEU A 414 7.03 -5.28 29.95
C LEU A 414 7.99 -4.38 29.19
N ALA A 415 7.47 -3.55 28.28
CA ALA A 415 8.27 -2.58 27.53
C ALA A 415 8.97 -1.57 28.46
N TYR A 416 8.25 -1.05 29.47
CA TYR A 416 8.82 -0.18 30.49
C TYR A 416 9.99 -0.85 31.22
N SER A 417 9.80 -2.07 31.73
CA SER A 417 10.83 -2.83 32.43
C SER A 417 12.07 -3.06 31.57
N GLN A 418 11.89 -3.53 30.34
CA GLN A 418 13.00 -3.81 29.41
C GLN A 418 13.79 -2.54 29.04
N LEU A 419 13.09 -1.45 28.74
CA LEU A 419 13.72 -0.21 28.29
C LEU A 419 14.36 0.59 29.46
N SER A 420 13.96 0.31 30.70
CA SER A 420 14.49 0.95 31.92
C SER A 420 15.59 0.16 32.64
N THR A 421 15.81 -1.12 32.32
CA THR A 421 16.70 -2.06 33.04
C THR A 421 18.14 -1.56 33.28
N LYS A 422 18.63 -0.59 32.51
CA LYS A 422 20.00 -0.04 32.62
C LYS A 422 20.04 1.49 32.72
N LEU A 423 18.92 2.11 33.04
CA LEU A 423 18.83 3.56 33.17
C LEU A 423 19.05 3.98 34.61
N ASP A 424 19.84 5.03 34.80
CA ASP A 424 19.99 5.68 36.09
C ASP A 424 18.67 6.38 36.46
N GLN A 425 18.17 6.10 37.67
CA GLN A 425 16.91 6.61 38.19
C GLN A 425 17.08 7.81 39.13
N THR A 426 18.31 8.24 39.42
CA THR A 426 18.59 9.36 40.35
C THR A 426 17.99 10.68 39.88
N ASP A 427 18.12 11.01 38.59
CA ASP A 427 17.43 12.14 37.96
C ASP A 427 16.20 11.64 37.19
N SER A 428 15.02 11.85 37.77
CA SER A 428 13.74 11.47 37.18
C SER A 428 13.49 12.08 35.80
N LYS A 429 14.00 13.28 35.50
CA LYS A 429 13.85 13.88 34.16
C LYS A 429 14.78 13.19 33.17
N ALA A 430 16.07 13.05 33.49
CA ALA A 430 17.04 12.42 32.62
C ALA A 430 16.67 10.95 32.33
N PHE A 431 16.22 10.22 33.36
CA PHE A 431 15.69 8.86 33.24
C PHE A 431 14.58 8.78 32.19
N LEU A 432 13.56 9.64 32.31
CA LEU A 432 12.39 9.60 31.42
C LEU A 432 12.72 10.01 29.99
N VAL A 433 13.62 10.98 29.80
CA VAL A 433 14.12 11.35 28.47
C VAL A 433 14.85 10.16 27.84
N ARG A 434 15.71 9.47 28.61
CA ARG A 434 16.46 8.32 28.11
C ARG A 434 15.56 7.12 27.81
N LEU A 435 14.54 6.89 28.63
CA LEU A 435 13.51 5.89 28.40
C LEU A 435 12.74 6.17 27.10
N ALA A 436 12.34 7.43 26.87
CA ALA A 436 11.71 7.86 25.63
C ALA A 436 12.63 7.69 24.41
N THR A 437 13.93 8.01 24.55
CA THR A 437 14.94 7.78 23.50
C THR A 437 15.08 6.29 23.16
N ASN A 438 15.16 5.42 24.17
CA ASN A 438 15.25 3.96 23.96
C ASN A 438 14.00 3.42 23.25
N ALA A 439 12.81 3.85 23.69
CA ALA A 439 11.54 3.47 23.04
C ALA A 439 11.49 3.94 21.57
N ALA A 440 11.93 5.17 21.30
CA ALA A 440 11.99 5.70 19.94
C ALA A 440 13.05 5.01 19.06
N LYS A 441 14.16 4.53 19.63
CA LYS A 441 15.16 3.70 18.93
C LYS A 441 14.62 2.31 18.61
N ALA A 442 13.75 1.77 19.48
CA ALA A 442 13.01 0.53 19.24
C ALA A 442 11.85 0.66 18.24
N GLY A 443 11.65 1.83 17.61
CA GLY A 443 10.63 2.04 16.59
C GLY A 443 9.22 2.28 17.12
N MET A 444 9.04 2.53 18.43
CA MET A 444 7.73 2.75 19.03
C MET A 444 7.14 4.11 18.62
N ARG A 445 5.81 4.15 18.42
CA ARG A 445 5.08 5.39 18.08
C ARG A 445 4.93 6.30 19.30
N PRO A 446 4.81 7.64 19.13
CA PRO A 446 4.65 8.57 20.25
C PRO A 446 3.52 8.23 21.22
N SER A 447 2.41 7.68 20.75
CA SER A 447 1.31 7.21 21.62
C SER A 447 1.72 6.05 22.53
N GLN A 448 2.49 5.09 22.02
CA GLN A 448 3.02 3.96 22.80
C GLN A 448 4.07 4.45 23.80
N ILE A 449 4.94 5.38 23.38
CA ILE A 449 5.93 5.99 24.28
C ILE A 449 5.22 6.73 25.41
N LYS A 450 4.13 7.46 25.12
CA LYS A 450 3.31 8.13 26.15
C LYS A 450 2.77 7.15 27.19
N GLU A 451 2.26 6.01 26.74
CA GLU A 451 1.73 4.98 27.65
C GLU A 451 2.84 4.39 28.53
N ILE A 452 3.99 4.06 27.96
CA ILE A 452 5.14 3.55 28.72
C ILE A 452 5.60 4.58 29.75
N LEU A 453 5.73 5.85 29.37
CA LEU A 453 6.14 6.93 30.28
C LEU A 453 5.13 7.14 31.41
N SER A 454 3.83 6.96 31.15
CA SER A 454 2.78 7.08 32.16
C SER A 454 2.86 6.05 33.28
N LEU A 455 3.58 4.94 33.06
CA LEU A 455 3.81 3.92 34.09
C LEU A 455 4.85 4.36 35.13
N SER A 456 5.66 5.39 34.83
CA SER A 456 6.69 5.89 35.74
C SER A 456 6.08 6.46 37.03
N PRO A 457 6.66 6.15 38.21
CA PRO A 457 6.25 6.75 39.48
C PRO A 457 6.20 8.29 39.45
N ALA A 458 7.18 8.92 38.80
CA ALA A 458 7.23 10.38 38.67
C ALA A 458 6.04 10.94 37.88
N MET A 459 5.59 10.26 36.82
CA MET A 459 4.44 10.70 36.02
C MET A 459 3.11 10.44 36.73
N LYS A 460 3.00 9.33 37.48
CA LYS A 460 1.85 9.04 38.35
C LYS A 460 1.72 10.09 39.45
N GLN A 461 2.82 10.49 40.07
CA GLN A 461 2.83 11.53 41.10
C GLN A 461 2.36 12.89 40.54
N ILE A 462 2.86 13.30 39.37
CA ILE A 462 2.41 14.54 38.71
C ILE A 462 0.91 14.46 38.39
N GLN A 463 0.43 13.32 37.88
CA GLN A 463 -0.99 13.13 37.62
C GLN A 463 -1.85 13.27 38.88
N GLN A 464 -1.41 12.69 39.99
CA GLN A 464 -2.12 12.77 41.28
C GLN A 464 -2.11 14.19 41.87
N GLN A 465 -0.99 14.91 41.77
CA GLN A 465 -0.82 16.22 42.38
C GLN A 465 -1.34 17.38 41.52
N GLN A 466 -1.24 17.26 40.19
CA GLN A 466 -1.45 18.36 39.24
C GLN A 466 -2.47 18.02 38.14
N GLY A 467 -3.01 16.80 38.15
CA GLY A 467 -4.03 16.34 37.22
C GLY A 467 -3.49 15.75 35.92
N GLU A 468 -4.38 15.11 35.17
CA GLU A 468 -4.06 14.38 33.94
C GLU A 468 -3.50 15.29 32.84
N LYS A 469 -4.02 16.53 32.73
CA LYS A 469 -3.55 17.50 31.73
C LYS A 469 -2.08 17.85 31.94
N ALA A 470 -1.68 18.15 33.18
CA ALA A 470 -0.29 18.48 33.51
C ALA A 470 0.66 17.30 33.26
N SER A 471 0.26 16.09 33.65
CA SER A 471 1.03 14.87 33.37
C SER A 471 1.19 14.64 31.86
N SER A 472 0.12 14.78 31.08
CA SER A 472 0.16 14.62 29.63
C SER A 472 1.06 15.67 28.95
N GLU A 473 0.99 16.94 29.35
CA GLU A 473 1.87 17.99 28.81
C GLU A 473 3.34 17.70 29.12
N ARG A 474 3.63 17.20 30.34
CA ARG A 474 4.99 16.83 30.74
C ARG A 474 5.50 15.65 29.92
N ILE A 475 4.68 14.63 29.69
CA ILE A 475 5.02 13.48 28.85
C ILE A 475 5.33 13.93 27.42
N THR A 476 4.51 14.81 26.82
CA THR A 476 4.77 15.32 25.46
C THR A 476 6.13 16.02 25.35
N LYS A 477 6.51 16.83 26.36
CA LYS A 477 7.83 17.47 26.41
C LYS A 477 8.96 16.45 26.49
N ILE A 478 8.82 15.43 27.35
CA ILE A 478 9.80 14.34 27.48
C ILE A 478 9.97 13.57 26.17
N ILE A 479 8.87 13.27 25.48
CA ILE A 479 8.91 12.59 24.17
C ILE A 479 9.70 13.44 23.16
N ALA A 480 9.43 14.75 23.09
CA ALA A 480 10.14 15.66 22.18
C ALA A 480 11.65 15.70 22.49
N GLU A 481 12.02 15.84 23.76
CA GLU A 481 13.41 15.80 24.21
C GLU A 481 14.08 14.44 23.87
N GLY A 482 13.39 13.33 24.09
CA GLY A 482 13.90 11.98 23.81
C GLY A 482 14.10 11.71 22.31
N LEU A 483 13.20 12.22 21.46
CA LEU A 483 13.33 12.17 19.99
C LEU A 483 14.50 13.03 19.49
N HIS A 484 14.67 14.23 20.05
CA HIS A 484 15.81 15.09 19.74
C HIS A 484 17.13 14.39 20.08
N LEU A 485 17.22 13.77 21.27
CA LEU A 485 18.40 13.03 21.69
C LEU A 485 18.68 11.81 20.79
N LYS A 486 17.64 11.07 20.38
CA LYS A 486 17.78 10.00 19.38
C LYS A 486 18.44 10.51 18.10
N ASN A 487 18.01 11.66 17.57
CA ASN A 487 18.54 12.22 16.33
C ASN A 487 20.00 12.68 16.48
N GLN A 488 20.41 13.11 17.67
CA GLN A 488 21.80 13.46 17.96
C GLN A 488 22.71 12.22 18.07
N GLU A 489 22.17 11.11 18.58
CA GLU A 489 22.91 9.84 18.75
C GLU A 489 22.88 8.94 17.52
N GLN A 490 22.10 9.28 16.49
CA GLN A 490 22.16 8.59 15.21
C GLN A 490 23.48 8.95 14.50
N PRO A 491 24.25 7.96 14.02
CA PRO A 491 25.47 8.25 13.28
C PRO A 491 25.12 9.07 12.03
N LYS A 492 25.67 10.28 11.95
CA LYS A 492 25.55 11.13 10.77
C LYS A 492 26.25 10.41 9.61
N GLN A 493 25.48 9.98 8.61
CA GLN A 493 26.07 9.55 7.34
C GLN A 493 26.88 10.73 6.78
N PRO A 494 28.13 10.52 6.32
CA PRO A 494 28.90 11.58 5.70
C PRO A 494 28.19 12.05 4.43
N LEU A 495 27.99 13.37 4.32
CA LEU A 495 27.52 14.00 3.09
C LEU A 495 28.48 13.67 1.94
N PRO A 496 27.98 13.36 0.72
CA PRO A 496 28.85 13.17 -0.43
C PRO A 496 29.68 14.42 -0.67
N ARG A 497 31.02 14.27 -0.70
CA ARG A 497 31.94 15.32 -1.14
C ARG A 497 31.56 15.73 -2.56
N GLN A 498 31.09 16.97 -2.73
CA GLN A 498 31.12 17.63 -4.03
C GLN A 498 32.59 17.79 -4.44
N GLN A 499 33.04 16.99 -5.41
CA GLN A 499 34.26 17.28 -6.15
C GLN A 499 34.03 18.58 -6.92
N ARG A 500 34.66 19.65 -6.43
CA ARG A 500 35.07 20.76 -7.27
C ARG A 500 36.26 20.27 -8.09
N ASP A 501 36.04 19.92 -9.34
CA ASP A 501 37.12 19.99 -10.32
C ASP A 501 37.01 21.35 -11.01
N GLN A 502 37.99 22.18 -10.66
CA GLN A 502 38.47 23.25 -11.52
C GLN A 502 39.16 22.59 -12.70
N ASP A 503 38.84 23.04 -13.92
CA ASP A 503 39.85 23.27 -14.95
C ASP A 503 39.33 24.35 -15.91
N LEU A 504 39.81 25.56 -15.67
CA LEU A 504 39.99 26.58 -16.69
C LEU A 504 41.36 26.29 -17.31
N ASP A 505 41.45 25.99 -18.62
CA ASP A 505 42.25 26.85 -19.51
C ASP A 505 42.05 26.61 -21.02
N ARG A 506 42.32 27.70 -21.73
CA ARG A 506 42.27 28.08 -23.16
C ARG A 506 42.93 27.06 -24.11
N GLY A 507 42.37 26.72 -25.27
CA GLY A 507 42.28 27.50 -26.54
C GLY A 507 42.64 26.58 -27.74
N PRO A 508 42.70 27.02 -29.02
CA PRO A 508 42.45 28.36 -29.57
C PRO A 508 41.37 28.41 -30.67
N SER A 509 40.93 29.64 -30.96
CA SER A 509 40.38 30.05 -32.26
C SER A 509 41.51 30.09 -33.29
N LEU A 510 41.29 29.52 -34.49
CA LEU A 510 41.72 30.07 -35.79
C LEU A 510 41.21 29.19 -36.95
N GLY A 511 40.28 29.75 -37.74
CA GLY A 511 40.33 29.77 -39.21
C GLY A 511 40.09 28.48 -40.01
N MET A 512 38.86 28.30 -40.50
CA MET A 512 38.47 28.31 -41.93
C MET A 512 36.95 28.15 -42.02
#